data_AF-A0A9D7I5E9-F1
#
_entry.id   AF-A0A9D7I5E9-F1
#
_cell.length_a   1.000
_cell.length_b   1.000
_cell.length_c   1.000
_cell.angle_alpha   90.00
_cell.angle_beta   90.00
_cell.angle_gamma   90.00
#
_symmetry.space_group_name_H-M   'P 1'
#
loop_
_entity.id
_entity.type
_entity.pdbx_description
1 polymer ?
#
loop_
_entity_poly.entity_id
_entity_poly.type
_entity_poly.pdbx_seq_one_letter_code
_entity_poly.pdbx_strand_id
1 'polypeptide(L)'
;MLTDLFLQPNTDFRLFGDQHLAMILLTVGGSAGLAIFAKRRLSEEQQIFVGRVMAVTMALAVLGWIAIRLALGQFDYKTDLPFDICNSVALALPFLMWRPSRRVQEVIYFWIMAGTIQAVLTPHLFEGFPHFTFIKYWVVHGGLIAFAVYATAVYGFHPNWRSLWRSFLLLQVYLLTLFFINLALGSNYAYIMGKPPTASALDYLGPYPWYLLVGEAIGLVFFVLVLLPVHFSGKTK
;
A
#
# COMPACT_ATOMS: atom_id res chain seq x y z
N MET A 1 -7.20 -25.42 16.90
CA MET A 1 -5.74 -25.65 16.75
C MET A 1 -5.13 -24.75 15.68
N LEU A 2 -5.53 -24.80 14.40
CA LEU A 2 -5.05 -23.82 13.38
C LEU A 2 -5.76 -22.46 13.48
N THR A 3 -7.06 -22.45 13.71
CA THR A 3 -7.84 -21.20 13.93
C THR A 3 -7.31 -20.38 15.10
N ASP A 4 -6.88 -21.04 16.18
CA ASP A 4 -6.30 -20.37 17.35
C ASP A 4 -4.97 -19.69 17.00
N LEU A 5 -4.15 -20.30 16.15
CA LEU A 5 -2.82 -19.78 15.82
C LEU A 5 -2.87 -18.53 14.93
N PHE A 6 -3.81 -18.47 13.98
CA PHE A 6 -3.91 -17.36 13.01
C PHE A 6 -4.74 -16.17 13.53
N LEU A 7 -5.61 -16.38 14.52
CA LEU A 7 -6.58 -15.37 14.97
C LEU A 7 -6.42 -14.97 16.44
N GLN A 8 -5.61 -15.68 17.25
CA GLN A 8 -5.35 -15.24 18.61
C GLN A 8 -4.40 -14.04 18.61
N PRO A 9 -4.79 -12.91 19.25
CA PRO A 9 -3.92 -11.76 19.39
C PRO A 9 -2.60 -12.12 20.09
N ASN A 10 -1.52 -11.54 19.61
CA ASN A 10 -0.21 -11.57 20.25
C ASN A 10 0.45 -10.18 20.13
N THR A 11 1.62 -9.99 20.76
CA THR A 11 2.38 -8.72 20.69
C THR A 11 3.83 -8.98 20.29
N ASP A 12 4.03 -10.00 19.46
CA ASP A 12 5.37 -10.52 19.15
C ASP A 12 6.08 -9.70 18.06
N PHE A 13 5.35 -8.81 17.37
CA PHE A 13 5.96 -7.93 16.38
C PHE A 13 6.76 -6.82 17.07
N ARG A 14 8.02 -6.67 16.66
CA ARG A 14 8.91 -5.61 17.14
C ARG A 14 9.44 -4.81 15.95
N LEU A 15 9.30 -3.48 16.03
CA LEU A 15 9.89 -2.58 15.05
C LEU A 15 11.41 -2.78 15.01
N PHE A 16 11.92 -3.10 13.83
CA PHE A 16 13.33 -3.43 13.55
C PHE A 16 13.86 -4.71 14.23
N GLY A 17 12.97 -5.58 14.72
CA GLY A 17 13.33 -6.94 15.12
C GLY A 17 13.44 -7.92 13.94
N ASP A 18 13.73 -9.18 14.23
CA ASP A 18 14.02 -10.21 13.21
C ASP A 18 12.91 -10.36 12.17
N GLN A 19 11.64 -10.43 12.61
CA GLN A 19 10.50 -10.52 11.69
C GLN A 19 10.40 -9.27 10.80
N HIS A 20 10.61 -8.07 11.35
CA HIS A 20 10.55 -6.83 10.57
C HIS A 20 11.64 -6.78 9.50
N LEU A 21 12.90 -7.04 9.90
CA LEU A 21 14.04 -7.03 8.98
C LEU A 21 13.91 -8.12 7.91
N ALA A 22 13.45 -9.32 8.27
CA ALA A 22 13.18 -10.39 7.32
C ALA A 22 12.14 -9.96 6.28
N MET A 23 11.05 -9.29 6.70
CA MET A 23 10.01 -8.85 5.78
C MET A 23 10.44 -7.66 4.91
N ILE A 24 11.29 -6.76 5.41
CA ILE A 24 11.93 -5.72 4.59
C ILE A 24 12.81 -6.37 3.51
N LEU A 25 13.67 -7.32 3.90
CA LEU A 25 14.55 -8.03 2.97
C LEU A 25 13.75 -8.83 1.93
N LEU A 26 12.69 -9.51 2.35
CA LEU A 26 11.79 -10.23 1.46
C LEU A 26 11.07 -9.27 0.50
N THR A 27 10.61 -8.12 0.99
CA THR A 27 9.96 -7.12 0.15
C THR A 27 10.92 -6.58 -0.88
N VAL A 28 12.09 -6.08 -0.49
CA VAL A 28 13.06 -5.47 -1.43
C VAL A 28 13.67 -6.53 -2.35
N GLY A 29 14.23 -7.60 -1.78
CA GLY A 29 14.91 -8.66 -2.51
C GLY A 29 13.95 -9.50 -3.35
N GLY A 30 12.77 -9.84 -2.81
CA GLY A 30 11.73 -10.57 -3.53
C GLY A 30 11.15 -9.77 -4.69
N SER A 31 10.91 -8.46 -4.52
CA SER A 31 10.45 -7.59 -5.61
C SER A 31 11.46 -7.51 -6.75
N ALA A 32 12.73 -7.25 -6.43
CA ALA A 32 13.80 -7.18 -7.43
C ALA A 32 14.03 -8.53 -8.11
N GLY A 33 14.11 -9.61 -7.32
CA GLY A 33 14.31 -10.97 -7.81
C GLY A 33 13.18 -11.41 -8.75
N LEU A 34 11.92 -11.17 -8.37
CA LEU A 34 10.75 -11.50 -9.19
C LEU A 34 10.76 -10.71 -10.51
N ALA A 35 11.03 -9.40 -10.46
CA ALA A 35 11.09 -8.56 -11.65
C ALA A 35 12.21 -9.00 -12.61
N ILE A 36 13.41 -9.28 -12.09
CA ILE A 36 14.55 -9.77 -12.89
C ILE A 36 14.24 -11.14 -13.49
N PHE A 37 13.70 -12.06 -12.70
CA PHE A 37 13.31 -13.39 -13.17
C PHE A 37 12.28 -13.29 -14.29
N ALA A 38 11.20 -12.53 -14.08
CA ALA A 38 10.13 -12.37 -15.04
C ALA A 38 10.64 -11.78 -16.36
N LYS A 39 11.47 -10.73 -16.29
CA LYS A 39 12.01 -10.09 -17.49
C LYS A 39 12.95 -10.99 -18.30
N ARG A 40 13.66 -11.91 -17.64
CA ARG A 40 14.66 -12.79 -18.28
C ARG A 40 14.10 -14.14 -18.74
N ARG A 41 13.03 -14.63 -18.09
CA ARG A 41 12.59 -16.02 -18.24
C ARG A 41 11.14 -16.19 -18.66
N LEU A 42 10.29 -15.18 -18.51
CA LEU A 42 8.86 -15.30 -18.78
C LEU A 42 8.47 -14.63 -20.10
N SER A 43 7.53 -15.25 -20.82
CA SER A 43 6.85 -14.64 -21.96
C SER A 43 5.97 -13.48 -21.52
N GLU A 44 5.53 -12.63 -22.46
CA GLU A 44 4.62 -11.51 -22.14
C GLU A 44 3.31 -11.98 -21.49
N GLU A 45 2.73 -13.08 -21.96
CA GLU A 45 1.52 -13.67 -21.37
C GLU A 45 1.75 -14.11 -19.92
N GLN A 46 2.88 -14.77 -19.64
CA GLN A 46 3.27 -15.16 -18.29
C GLN A 46 3.53 -13.93 -17.41
N GLN A 47 4.12 -12.87 -17.96
CA GLN A 47 4.36 -11.64 -17.23
C GLN A 47 3.06 -10.93 -16.83
N ILE A 48 2.05 -10.95 -17.69
CA ILE A 48 0.69 -10.45 -17.41
C ILE A 48 0.01 -11.34 -16.36
N PHE A 49 0.14 -12.66 -16.50
CA PHE A 49 -0.42 -13.62 -15.54
C PHE A 49 0.13 -13.40 -14.12
N VAL A 50 1.46 -13.26 -13.97
CA VAL A 50 2.08 -12.95 -12.67
C VAL A 50 1.53 -11.67 -12.06
N GLY A 51 1.42 -10.58 -12.82
CA GLY A 51 0.85 -9.33 -12.31
C GLY A 51 -0.61 -9.46 -11.89
N ARG A 52 -1.42 -10.26 -12.61
CA ARG A 52 -2.80 -10.58 -12.23
C ARG A 52 -2.86 -11.38 -10.93
N VAL A 53 -1.99 -12.38 -10.77
CA VAL A 53 -1.90 -13.16 -9.53
C VAL A 53 -1.57 -12.24 -8.36
N MET A 54 -0.55 -11.38 -8.48
CA MET A 54 -0.21 -10.41 -7.43
C MET A 54 -1.41 -9.52 -7.04
N ALA A 55 -2.08 -8.95 -8.04
CA ALA A 55 -3.24 -8.09 -7.83
C ALA A 55 -4.39 -8.83 -7.11
N VAL A 56 -4.73 -10.04 -7.57
CA VAL A 56 -5.80 -10.85 -6.97
C VAL A 56 -5.44 -11.29 -5.55
N THR A 57 -4.20 -11.71 -5.31
CA THR A 57 -3.75 -12.11 -3.96
C THR A 57 -3.91 -10.98 -2.96
N MET A 58 -3.52 -9.76 -3.31
CA MET A 58 -3.69 -8.60 -2.42
C MET A 58 -5.16 -8.27 -2.17
N ALA A 59 -5.99 -8.30 -3.23
CA ALA A 59 -7.43 -8.07 -3.08
C ALA A 59 -8.09 -9.12 -2.17
N LEU A 60 -7.75 -10.41 -2.35
CA LEU A 60 -8.25 -11.49 -1.52
C LEU A 60 -7.78 -11.37 -0.06
N ALA A 61 -6.56 -10.89 0.19
CA ALA A 61 -6.10 -10.62 1.56
C ALA A 61 -6.94 -9.54 2.26
N VAL A 62 -7.29 -8.46 1.54
CA VAL A 62 -8.17 -7.40 2.06
C VAL A 62 -9.59 -7.93 2.31
N LEU A 63 -10.17 -8.65 1.35
CA LEU A 63 -11.52 -9.23 1.50
C LEU A 63 -11.56 -10.30 2.59
N GLY A 64 -10.51 -11.12 2.69
CA GLY A 64 -10.36 -12.13 3.74
C GLY A 64 -10.33 -11.51 5.13
N TRP A 65 -9.64 -10.39 5.31
CA TRP A 65 -9.67 -9.64 6.58
C TRP A 65 -11.08 -9.20 6.96
N ILE A 66 -11.81 -8.59 6.01
CA ILE A 66 -13.17 -8.12 6.24
C ILE A 66 -14.09 -9.31 6.58
N ALA A 67 -13.97 -10.41 5.84
CA ALA A 67 -14.75 -11.63 6.08
C ALA A 67 -14.46 -12.24 7.46
N ILE A 68 -13.20 -12.29 7.89
CA ILE A 68 -12.80 -12.76 9.22
C ILE A 68 -13.42 -11.88 10.31
N ARG A 69 -13.31 -10.55 10.19
CA ARG A 69 -13.88 -9.63 11.18
C ARG A 69 -15.40 -9.73 11.26
N LEU A 70 -16.09 -9.89 10.13
CA LEU A 70 -17.52 -10.15 10.09
C LEU A 70 -17.88 -11.48 10.77
N ALA A 71 -17.16 -12.57 10.46
CA ALA A 71 -17.41 -13.89 11.03
C ALA A 71 -17.19 -13.94 12.55
N LEU A 72 -16.24 -13.14 13.07
CA LEU A 72 -15.96 -13.02 14.50
C LEU A 72 -16.90 -12.03 15.22
N GLY A 73 -17.79 -11.34 14.50
CA GLY A 73 -18.63 -10.28 15.08
C GLY A 73 -17.84 -9.05 15.54
N GLN A 74 -16.62 -8.86 15.01
CA GLN A 74 -15.68 -7.80 15.37
C GLN A 74 -15.59 -6.70 14.30
N PHE A 75 -16.48 -6.74 13.31
CA PHE A 75 -16.48 -5.76 12.22
C PHE A 75 -16.98 -4.39 12.69
N ASP A 76 -16.16 -3.36 12.52
CA ASP A 76 -16.51 -1.96 12.73
C ASP A 76 -16.42 -1.17 11.41
N TYR A 77 -17.57 -0.74 10.88
CA TYR A 77 -17.62 0.05 9.64
C TYR A 77 -16.86 1.39 9.72
N LYS A 78 -16.44 1.85 10.91
CA LYS A 78 -15.62 3.05 11.08
C LYS A 78 -14.13 2.82 10.90
N THR A 79 -13.66 1.58 10.99
CA THR A 79 -12.23 1.25 10.88
C THR A 79 -11.92 0.13 9.89
N ASP A 80 -12.94 -0.54 9.36
CA ASP A 80 -12.77 -1.82 8.66
C ASP A 80 -13.04 -1.74 7.18
N LEU A 81 -13.76 -0.70 6.74
CA LEU A 81 -14.01 -0.52 5.32
C LEU A 81 -12.65 -0.26 4.64
N PRO A 82 -12.47 -0.73 3.40
CA PRO A 82 -11.20 -0.68 2.71
C PRO A 82 -10.90 0.72 2.13
N PHE A 83 -11.22 1.77 2.87
CA PHE A 83 -11.05 3.17 2.50
C PHE A 83 -9.66 3.72 2.80
N ASP A 84 -8.79 2.96 3.47
CA ASP A 84 -7.37 3.30 3.48
C ASP A 84 -6.78 3.09 2.08
N ILE A 85 -5.88 3.99 1.67
CA ILE A 85 -5.37 4.04 0.31
C ILE A 85 -4.76 2.71 -0.17
N CYS A 86 -4.00 2.03 0.67
CA CYS A 86 -3.40 0.73 0.34
C CYS A 86 -4.46 -0.35 0.10
N ASN A 87 -5.51 -0.39 0.93
CA ASN A 87 -6.60 -1.35 0.79
C ASN A 87 -7.45 -1.03 -0.45
N SER A 88 -7.76 0.25 -0.67
CA SER A 88 -8.48 0.72 -1.86
C SER A 88 -7.73 0.37 -3.14
N VAL A 89 -6.41 0.62 -3.18
CA VAL A 89 -5.56 0.27 -4.33
C VAL A 89 -5.49 -1.25 -4.52
N ALA A 90 -5.30 -2.03 -3.45
CA ALA A 90 -5.26 -3.49 -3.54
C ALA A 90 -6.56 -4.07 -4.15
N LEU A 91 -7.72 -3.53 -3.78
CA LEU A 91 -9.01 -3.94 -4.37
C LEU A 91 -9.21 -3.44 -5.81
N ALA A 92 -8.64 -2.29 -6.18
CA ALA A 92 -8.74 -1.75 -7.53
C ALA A 92 -7.80 -2.45 -8.53
N LEU A 93 -6.64 -2.93 -8.07
CA LEU A 93 -5.59 -3.48 -8.92
C LEU A 93 -6.04 -4.63 -9.83
N PRO A 94 -6.85 -5.61 -9.39
CA PRO A 94 -7.40 -6.62 -10.28
C PRO A 94 -8.08 -5.98 -11.49
N PHE A 95 -9.08 -5.13 -11.30
CA PHE A 95 -9.81 -4.48 -12.39
C PHE A 95 -8.90 -3.75 -13.38
N LEU A 96 -7.84 -3.12 -12.87
CA LEU A 96 -6.85 -2.39 -13.68
C LEU A 96 -5.93 -3.32 -14.49
N MET A 97 -5.67 -4.53 -14.02
CA MET A 97 -4.92 -5.54 -14.78
C MET A 97 -5.73 -6.15 -15.93
N TRP A 98 -7.07 -6.10 -15.87
CA TRP A 98 -7.93 -6.49 -16.99
C TRP A 98 -8.32 -5.32 -17.89
N ARG A 99 -8.25 -4.07 -17.40
CA ARG A 99 -8.44 -2.84 -18.18
C ARG A 99 -7.28 -1.87 -17.96
N PRO A 100 -6.08 -2.18 -18.51
CA PRO A 100 -4.89 -1.37 -18.26
C PRO A 100 -5.06 0.02 -18.86
N SER A 101 -4.88 1.04 -18.01
CA SER A 101 -4.77 2.43 -18.43
C SER A 101 -3.45 2.99 -17.94
N ARG A 102 -2.60 3.43 -18.89
CA ARG A 102 -1.30 4.03 -18.57
C ARG A 102 -1.44 5.18 -17.56
N ARG A 103 -2.46 6.03 -17.72
CA ARG A 103 -2.70 7.16 -16.81
C ARG A 103 -3.04 6.72 -15.39
N VAL A 104 -3.75 5.59 -15.24
CA VAL A 104 -4.13 5.07 -13.92
C VAL A 104 -2.95 4.36 -13.26
N GLN A 105 -2.15 3.61 -14.03
CA GLN A 105 -0.91 3.01 -13.54
C GLN A 105 0.08 4.07 -13.06
N GLU A 106 0.17 5.20 -13.77
CA GLU A 106 0.94 6.38 -13.33
C GLU A 106 0.52 6.88 -11.96
N VAL A 107 -0.78 7.01 -11.73
CA VAL A 107 -1.33 7.52 -10.46
C VAL A 107 -1.03 6.54 -9.33
N ILE A 108 -1.34 5.27 -9.56
CA ILE A 108 -1.20 4.21 -8.57
C ILE A 108 0.26 3.96 -8.21
N TYR A 109 1.19 4.11 -9.14
CA TYR A 109 2.62 4.02 -8.83
C TYR A 109 3.01 4.97 -7.69
N PHE A 110 2.60 6.23 -7.76
CA PHE A 110 2.95 7.20 -6.71
C PHE A 110 2.22 6.90 -5.40
N TRP A 111 0.94 6.55 -5.46
CA TRP A 111 0.15 6.24 -4.25
C TRP A 111 0.70 5.01 -3.53
N ILE A 112 1.09 3.98 -4.29
CA ILE A 112 1.78 2.82 -3.76
C ILE A 112 3.12 3.26 -3.19
N MET A 113 4.06 3.72 -4.03
CA MET A 113 5.45 3.87 -3.59
C MET A 113 5.59 4.90 -2.46
N ALA A 114 4.91 6.04 -2.53
CA ALA A 114 5.00 7.04 -1.47
C ALA A 114 4.31 6.58 -0.17
N GLY A 115 3.17 5.88 -0.26
CA GLY A 115 2.42 5.43 0.91
C GLY A 115 3.00 4.18 1.57
N THR A 116 3.36 3.16 0.78
CA THR A 116 3.76 1.85 1.30
C THR A 116 5.21 1.81 1.76
N ILE A 117 6.10 2.67 1.27
CA ILE A 117 7.47 2.78 1.82
C ILE A 117 7.41 3.14 3.30
N GLN A 118 6.57 4.11 3.69
CA GLN A 118 6.39 4.46 5.11
C GLN A 118 5.77 3.30 5.89
N ALA A 119 4.75 2.64 5.34
CA ALA A 119 4.14 1.48 5.99
C ALA A 119 5.13 0.33 6.22
N VAL A 120 6.06 0.09 5.28
CA VAL A 120 7.08 -0.96 5.41
C VAL A 120 8.21 -0.57 6.36
N LEU A 121 8.59 0.72 6.44
CA LEU A 121 9.69 1.16 7.31
C LEU A 121 9.25 1.42 8.76
N THR A 122 8.04 1.93 8.95
CA THR A 122 7.46 2.25 10.25
C THR A 122 6.05 1.65 10.38
N PRO A 123 5.92 0.31 10.35
CA PRO A 123 4.63 -0.35 10.43
C PRO A 123 3.94 -0.10 11.77
N HIS A 124 2.67 0.27 11.71
CA HIS A 124 1.76 0.23 12.85
C HIS A 124 1.12 -1.17 12.92
N LEU A 125 1.89 -2.14 13.41
CA LEU A 125 1.54 -3.56 13.51
C LEU A 125 1.97 -4.06 14.90
N PHE A 126 1.09 -4.80 15.59
CA PHE A 126 1.38 -5.35 16.93
C PHE A 126 1.56 -6.87 16.89
N GLU A 127 0.75 -7.55 16.09
CA GLU A 127 0.76 -9.00 15.99
C GLU A 127 1.90 -9.47 15.08
N GLY A 128 2.71 -10.39 15.59
CA GLY A 128 3.77 -11.08 14.86
C GLY A 128 3.25 -12.28 14.07
N PHE A 129 4.11 -12.83 13.22
CA PHE A 129 3.85 -14.08 12.51
C PHE A 129 3.54 -15.22 13.51
N PRO A 130 2.56 -16.09 13.24
CA PRO A 130 1.78 -16.24 12.00
C PRO A 130 0.40 -15.55 12.00
N HIS A 131 0.18 -14.54 12.84
CA HIS A 131 -1.14 -13.90 12.95
C HIS A 131 -1.65 -13.36 11.59
N PHE A 132 -2.95 -13.46 11.34
CA PHE A 132 -3.51 -13.06 10.05
C PHE A 132 -3.29 -11.56 9.77
N THR A 133 -3.34 -10.68 10.79
CA THR A 133 -3.01 -9.25 10.62
C THR A 133 -1.59 -9.08 10.10
N PHE A 134 -0.61 -9.84 10.62
CA PHE A 134 0.77 -9.81 10.12
C PHE A 134 0.82 -10.20 8.65
N ILE A 135 0.22 -11.35 8.30
CA ILE A 135 0.24 -11.88 6.93
C ILE A 135 -0.42 -10.89 5.96
N LYS A 136 -1.64 -10.44 6.28
CA LYS A 136 -2.38 -9.45 5.49
C LYS A 136 -1.55 -8.18 5.31
N TYR A 137 -0.95 -7.67 6.40
CA TYR A 137 -0.17 -6.44 6.37
C TYR A 137 0.96 -6.52 5.34
N TRP A 138 1.75 -7.59 5.37
CA TRP A 138 2.89 -7.75 4.48
C TRP A 138 2.51 -8.17 3.07
N VAL A 139 1.47 -8.99 2.90
CA VAL A 139 0.92 -9.34 1.58
C VAL A 139 0.43 -8.08 0.86
N VAL A 140 -0.25 -7.17 1.56
CA VAL A 140 -0.74 -5.92 0.96
C VAL A 140 0.39 -4.91 0.80
N HIS A 141 1.08 -4.48 1.86
CA HIS A 141 2.05 -3.40 1.76
C HIS A 141 3.31 -3.80 1.00
N GLY A 142 3.87 -4.98 1.29
CA GLY A 142 5.00 -5.52 0.55
C GLY A 142 4.63 -5.92 -0.88
N GLY A 143 3.45 -6.52 -1.07
CA GLY A 143 2.93 -6.88 -2.39
C GLY A 143 2.68 -5.68 -3.30
N LEU A 144 2.21 -4.55 -2.75
CA LEU A 144 2.04 -3.31 -3.52
C LEU A 144 3.39 -2.77 -4.00
N ILE A 145 4.42 -2.73 -3.13
CA ILE A 145 5.79 -2.37 -3.54
C ILE A 145 6.27 -3.31 -4.65
N ALA A 146 6.11 -4.62 -4.46
CA ALA A 146 6.48 -5.62 -5.45
C ALA A 146 5.77 -5.38 -6.79
N PHE A 147 4.47 -5.06 -6.76
CA PHE A 147 3.70 -4.78 -7.95
C PHE A 147 4.18 -3.50 -8.66
N ALA A 148 4.49 -2.44 -7.93
CA ALA A 148 5.02 -1.20 -8.52
C ALA A 148 6.41 -1.40 -9.15
N VAL A 149 7.31 -2.12 -8.48
CA VAL A 149 8.62 -2.50 -9.02
C VAL A 149 8.45 -3.39 -10.26
N TYR A 150 7.57 -4.38 -10.18
CA TYR A 150 7.27 -5.28 -11.30
C TYR A 150 6.70 -4.53 -12.51
N ALA A 151 5.72 -3.64 -12.30
CA ALA A 151 5.12 -2.86 -13.36
C ALA A 151 6.14 -1.94 -14.06
N THR A 152 7.02 -1.29 -13.30
CA THR A 152 8.06 -0.43 -13.88
C THR A 152 9.12 -1.23 -14.66
N ALA A 153 9.67 -2.29 -14.07
CA ALA A 153 10.76 -3.07 -14.66
C ALA A 153 10.30 -4.02 -15.78
N VAL A 154 9.14 -4.67 -15.62
CA VAL A 154 8.67 -5.72 -16.53
C VAL A 154 7.83 -5.12 -17.65
N TYR A 155 6.81 -4.32 -17.31
CA TYR A 155 5.92 -3.70 -18.30
C TYR A 155 6.50 -2.44 -18.94
N GLY A 156 7.67 -1.98 -18.49
CA GLY A 156 8.33 -0.79 -19.04
C GLY A 156 7.56 0.49 -18.73
N PHE A 157 6.82 0.52 -17.63
CA PHE A 157 6.06 1.68 -17.20
C PHE A 157 6.97 2.73 -16.53
N HIS A 158 6.95 3.98 -17.00
CA HIS A 158 7.83 5.05 -16.49
C HIS A 158 7.01 6.31 -16.13
N PRO A 159 6.84 6.64 -14.83
CA PRO A 159 6.23 7.89 -14.39
C PRO A 159 7.11 9.09 -14.76
N ASN A 160 6.48 10.26 -14.91
CA ASN A 160 7.14 11.52 -15.21
C ASN A 160 6.57 12.66 -14.35
N TRP A 161 7.12 13.87 -14.47
CA TRP A 161 6.66 15.04 -13.72
C TRP A 161 5.17 15.38 -13.92
N ARG A 162 4.61 15.17 -15.13
CA ARG A 162 3.17 15.38 -15.35
C ARG A 162 2.33 14.33 -14.62
N SER A 163 2.83 13.10 -14.58
CA SER A 163 2.22 12.00 -13.83
C SER A 163 2.21 12.27 -12.32
N LEU A 164 3.29 12.86 -11.79
CA LEU A 164 3.39 13.26 -10.38
C LEU A 164 2.26 14.22 -10.00
N TRP A 165 2.13 15.34 -10.72
CA TRP A 165 1.10 16.33 -10.41
C TRP A 165 -0.32 15.79 -10.61
N ARG A 166 -0.54 14.96 -11.65
CA ARG A 166 -1.83 14.29 -11.84
C ARG A 166 -2.16 13.37 -10.67
N SER A 167 -1.18 12.59 -10.22
CA SER A 167 -1.37 11.67 -9.10
C SER A 167 -1.64 12.42 -7.79
N PHE A 168 -0.92 13.52 -7.56
CA PHE A 168 -1.10 14.35 -6.39
C PHE A 168 -2.48 15.01 -6.39
N LEU A 169 -2.93 15.58 -7.51
CA LEU A 169 -4.28 16.16 -7.62
C LEU A 169 -5.38 15.11 -7.42
N LEU A 170 -5.20 13.89 -7.95
CA LEU A 170 -6.16 12.81 -7.70
C LEU A 170 -6.14 12.35 -6.24
N LEU A 171 -4.99 12.42 -5.56
CA LEU A 171 -4.92 12.16 -4.12
C LEU A 171 -5.74 13.18 -3.35
N GLN A 172 -5.70 14.47 -3.73
CA GLN A 172 -6.56 15.49 -3.13
C GLN A 172 -8.05 15.18 -3.32
N VAL A 173 -8.46 14.73 -4.52
CA VAL A 173 -9.85 14.32 -4.78
C VAL A 173 -10.24 13.11 -3.92
N TYR A 174 -9.33 12.16 -3.73
CA TYR A 174 -9.54 11.00 -2.88
C TYR A 174 -9.69 11.40 -1.39
N LEU A 175 -8.80 12.24 -0.86
CA LEU A 175 -8.87 12.73 0.51
C LEU A 175 -10.14 13.57 0.75
N LEU A 176 -10.54 14.40 -0.21
CA LEU A 176 -11.81 15.14 -0.14
C LEU A 176 -13.01 14.20 -0.13
N THR A 177 -12.97 13.12 -0.92
CA THR A 177 -14.01 12.09 -0.91
C THR A 177 -14.07 11.42 0.47
N LEU A 178 -12.92 11.04 1.03
CA LEU A 178 -12.82 10.46 2.37
C LEU A 178 -13.31 11.43 3.45
N PHE A 179 -13.11 12.73 3.30
CA PHE A 179 -13.61 13.72 4.24
C PHE A 179 -15.14 13.65 4.35
N PHE A 180 -15.85 13.62 3.22
CA PHE A 180 -17.30 13.49 3.22
C PHE A 180 -17.78 12.12 3.74
N ILE A 181 -17.07 11.03 3.38
CA ILE A 181 -17.35 9.70 3.93
C ILE A 181 -17.19 9.69 5.45
N ASN A 182 -16.12 10.29 5.97
CA ASN A 182 -15.85 10.36 7.40
C ASN A 182 -16.92 11.16 8.15
N LEU A 183 -17.39 12.27 7.58
CA LEU A 183 -18.52 13.01 8.13
C LEU A 183 -19.79 12.17 8.17
N ALA A 184 -20.10 11.46 7.08
CA ALA A 184 -21.32 10.66 6.97
C ALA A 184 -21.33 9.45 7.93
N LEU A 185 -20.17 8.82 8.14
CA LEU A 185 -20.03 7.62 8.98
C LEU A 185 -19.63 7.94 10.43
N GLY A 186 -19.24 9.19 10.72
CA GLY A 186 -18.59 9.54 11.98
C GLY A 186 -17.31 8.70 12.21
N SER A 187 -16.53 8.52 11.15
CA SER A 187 -15.29 7.74 11.11
C SER A 187 -14.06 8.64 10.93
N ASN A 188 -12.85 8.04 10.90
CA ASN A 188 -11.59 8.77 10.73
C ASN A 188 -10.60 8.02 9.82
N TYR A 189 -11.06 7.58 8.65
CA TYR A 189 -10.22 6.98 7.61
C TYR A 189 -9.12 7.92 7.17
N ALA A 190 -7.93 7.38 6.92
CA ALA A 190 -6.70 8.13 6.62
C ALA A 190 -6.31 9.20 7.66
N TYR A 191 -6.93 9.19 8.86
CA TYR A 191 -6.66 10.13 9.94
C TYR A 191 -6.76 11.61 9.52
N ILE A 192 -7.74 11.95 8.67
CA ILE A 192 -7.97 13.32 8.17
C ILE A 192 -8.98 14.12 9.00
N MET A 193 -9.68 13.49 9.95
CA MET A 193 -10.56 14.17 10.90
C MET A 193 -9.88 14.46 12.24
N GLY A 194 -8.74 13.82 12.49
CA GLY A 194 -7.95 13.94 13.70
C GLY A 194 -6.85 12.88 13.73
N LYS A 195 -5.86 13.06 14.61
CA LYS A 195 -4.77 12.10 14.78
C LYS A 195 -5.29 10.77 15.35
N PRO A 196 -4.62 9.64 15.09
CA PRO A 196 -4.91 8.40 15.79
C PRO A 196 -4.83 8.59 17.31
N PRO A 197 -5.58 7.80 18.10
CA PRO A 197 -5.50 7.84 19.55
C PRO A 197 -4.19 7.23 20.09
N THR A 198 -3.43 6.55 19.24
CA THR A 198 -2.12 5.97 19.54
C THR A 198 -0.99 6.89 19.09
N ALA A 199 0.18 6.76 19.72
CA ALA A 199 1.38 7.50 19.32
C ALA A 199 1.69 7.28 17.84
N SER A 200 1.90 8.37 17.10
CA SER A 200 2.11 8.32 15.66
C SER A 200 3.07 9.41 15.18
N ALA A 201 3.60 9.24 13.96
CA ALA A 201 4.40 10.29 13.32
C ALA A 201 3.63 11.61 13.19
N LEU A 202 2.29 11.57 13.11
CA LEU A 202 1.45 12.75 13.01
C LEU A 202 1.52 13.64 14.26
N ASP A 203 1.93 13.09 15.41
CA ASP A 203 2.05 13.85 16.66
C ASP A 203 3.08 14.99 16.55
N TYR A 204 4.11 14.79 15.73
CA TYR A 204 5.19 15.76 15.51
C TYR A 204 4.87 16.83 14.45
N LEU A 205 3.71 16.75 13.78
CA LEU A 205 3.37 17.59 12.62
C LEU A 205 2.48 18.80 12.97
N GLY A 206 2.29 19.10 14.26
CA GLY A 206 1.46 20.22 14.73
C GLY A 206 -0.02 19.87 14.97
N PRO A 207 -0.86 20.82 15.41
CA PRO A 207 -2.26 20.55 15.73
C PRO A 207 -3.15 20.38 14.48
N TYR A 208 -4.35 19.84 14.65
CA TYR A 208 -5.37 19.82 13.59
C TYR A 208 -5.83 21.27 13.26
N PRO A 209 -6.04 21.64 11.98
CA PRO A 209 -5.83 20.85 10.75
C PRO A 209 -4.42 20.99 10.14
N TRP A 210 -3.51 21.73 10.78
CA TRP A 210 -2.19 22.07 10.22
C TRP A 210 -1.31 20.86 9.90
N TYR A 211 -1.40 19.76 10.68
CA TYR A 211 -0.65 18.54 10.37
C TYR A 211 -1.02 17.92 9.01
N LEU A 212 -2.22 18.20 8.49
CA LEU A 212 -2.63 17.72 7.17
C LEU A 212 -1.79 18.39 6.08
N LEU A 213 -1.58 19.71 6.17
CA LEU A 213 -0.74 20.44 5.22
C LEU A 213 0.73 20.02 5.30
N VAL A 214 1.24 19.79 6.51
CA VAL A 214 2.60 19.25 6.69
C VAL A 214 2.70 17.83 6.13
N GLY A 215 1.69 17.00 6.36
CA GLY A 215 1.58 15.65 5.79
C GLY A 215 1.54 15.65 4.27
N GLU A 216 0.81 16.57 3.65
CA GLU A 216 0.77 16.75 2.19
C GLU A 216 2.13 17.18 1.63
N ALA A 217 2.81 18.11 2.28
CA ALA A 217 4.16 18.53 1.88
C ALA A 217 5.16 17.37 1.96
N ILE A 218 5.11 16.59 3.04
CA ILE A 218 5.91 15.36 3.20
C ILE A 218 5.56 14.34 2.10
N GLY A 219 4.27 14.11 1.85
CA GLY A 219 3.80 13.23 0.79
C GLY A 219 4.32 13.65 -0.58
N LEU A 220 4.32 14.95 -0.89
CA LEU A 220 4.86 15.49 -2.13
C LEU A 220 6.38 15.28 -2.24
N VAL A 221 7.12 15.44 -1.13
CA VAL A 221 8.55 15.09 -1.09
C VAL A 221 8.76 13.61 -1.42
N PHE A 222 7.95 12.71 -0.86
CA PHE A 222 8.03 11.29 -1.22
C PHE A 222 7.68 11.02 -2.69
N PHE A 223 6.69 11.71 -3.25
CA PHE A 223 6.37 11.61 -4.68
C PHE A 223 7.57 11.99 -5.55
N VAL A 224 8.30 13.05 -5.19
CA VAL A 224 9.53 13.44 -5.88
C VAL A 224 10.60 12.35 -5.72
N LEU A 225 10.84 11.87 -4.49
CA LEU A 225 11.86 10.85 -4.22
C LEU A 225 11.63 9.56 -5.03
N VAL A 226 10.39 9.08 -5.13
CA VAL A 226 10.08 7.87 -5.90
C VAL A 226 10.14 8.10 -7.41
N LEU A 227 9.95 9.34 -7.88
CA LEU A 227 10.10 9.68 -9.30
C LEU A 227 11.56 9.62 -9.77
N LEU A 228 12.51 10.08 -8.94
CA LEU A 228 13.90 10.30 -9.37
C LEU A 228 14.56 9.03 -9.97
N PRO A 229 14.56 7.86 -9.31
CA PRO A 229 15.23 6.67 -9.84
C PRO A 229 14.71 6.25 -11.22
N VAL A 230 13.39 6.34 -11.42
CA VAL A 230 12.77 5.92 -12.68
C VAL A 230 12.98 6.96 -13.78
N HIS A 231 12.98 8.25 -13.44
CA HIS A 231 13.23 9.34 -14.39
C HIS A 231 14.64 9.29 -14.97
N PHE A 232 15.65 8.95 -14.16
CA PHE A 232 17.04 8.85 -14.63
C PHE A 232 17.34 7.54 -15.33
N SER A 233 16.73 6.42 -14.92
CA SER A 233 16.90 5.12 -15.57
C SER A 233 16.29 5.07 -16.98
N GLY A 234 15.30 5.92 -17.27
CA GLY A 234 14.69 6.03 -18.60
C GLY A 234 15.46 6.89 -19.62
N LYS A 235 16.55 7.57 -19.20
CA LYS A 235 17.38 8.41 -20.08
C LYS A 235 18.65 7.72 -20.60
N THR A 236 18.91 6.49 -20.17
CA THR A 236 19.97 5.64 -20.71
C THR A 236 19.42 4.74 -21.81
N LYS A 237 18.98 5.32 -22.93
CA LYS A 237 18.83 4.67 -24.23
C LYS A 237 19.02 5.70 -25.33
#